data_AF-A0A8J5IXZ2-F1
#
_entry.id   AF-A0A8J5IXZ2-F1
#
_cell.length_a   1.000
_cell.length_b   1.000
_cell.length_c   1.000
_cell.angle_alpha   90.00
_cell.angle_beta   90.00
_cell.angle_gamma   90.00
#
_symmetry.space_group_name_H-M   'P 1'
#
loop_
_entity.id
_entity.type
_entity.pdbx_description
1 polymer ?
#
loop_
_entity_poly.entity_id
_entity_poly.type
_entity_poly.pdbx_seq_one_letter_code
_entity_poly.pdbx_strand_id
1 'polypeptide(L)'
;SCSSGEAIHLARDFGYVCETEFPARQIAEYLCRQHSDPAEQYRRKELILATKQITKELMDLLNQDRSPLCNTRPQIILEPSIQRHLTHFSLITHGFGSPAIVAALTAIQNFLTESLKHLEKSFPSSNSHLTVTPSIDLKNKDMEKK
;
A
#
# COMPACT_ATOMS: atom_id res chain seq x y z
N SER A 1 29.13 -0.53 -21.69
CA SER A 1 28.39 -1.76 -21.42
C SER A 1 28.45 -2.01 -19.92
N CYS A 2 27.42 -1.60 -19.18
CA CYS A 2 27.35 -1.90 -17.76
C CYS A 2 27.36 -3.42 -17.59
N SER A 3 28.37 -3.95 -16.91
CA SER A 3 28.44 -5.37 -16.62
C SER A 3 27.24 -5.75 -15.74
N SER A 4 26.69 -6.97 -15.86
CA SER A 4 25.49 -7.39 -15.11
C SER A 4 25.59 -7.17 -13.59
N GLY A 5 26.81 -7.03 -13.04
CA GLY A 5 27.04 -6.59 -11.67
C GLY A 5 26.61 -5.14 -11.40
N GLU A 6 26.90 -4.19 -12.29
CA GLU A 6 26.52 -2.77 -12.12
C GLU A 6 25.00 -2.57 -12.09
N ALA A 7 24.26 -3.32 -12.91
CA ALA A 7 22.79 -3.30 -12.91
C ALA A 7 22.20 -3.82 -11.58
N ILE A 8 22.83 -4.84 -10.98
CA ILE A 8 22.44 -5.37 -9.67
C ILE A 8 22.73 -4.36 -8.56
N HIS A 9 23.90 -3.71 -8.62
CA HIS A 9 24.24 -2.63 -7.68
C HIS A 9 23.25 -1.48 -7.79
N LEU A 10 22.93 -1.04 -9.00
CA LEU A 10 21.95 0.02 -9.24
C LEU A 10 20.56 -0.34 -8.70
N ALA A 11 20.11 -1.59 -8.84
CA ALA A 11 18.84 -2.06 -8.27
C ALA A 11 18.83 -1.96 -6.74
N ARG A 12 19.94 -2.32 -6.10
CA ARG A 12 20.09 -2.23 -4.65
C ARG A 12 20.10 -0.77 -4.20
N ASP A 13 20.87 0.08 -4.85
CA ASP A 13 20.97 1.50 -4.51
C ASP A 13 19.62 2.20 -4.71
N PHE A 14 18.92 1.90 -5.81
CA PHE A 14 17.57 2.38 -6.05
C PHE A 14 16.59 1.90 -4.98
N GLY A 15 16.66 0.63 -4.58
CA GLY A 15 15.89 0.08 -3.47
C GLY A 15 16.10 0.85 -2.16
N TYR A 16 17.36 1.09 -1.80
CA TYR A 16 17.72 1.86 -0.61
C TYR A 16 17.16 3.29 -0.67
N VAL A 17 17.32 4.00 -1.78
CA VAL A 17 16.80 5.36 -1.97
C VAL A 17 15.26 5.38 -1.89
N CYS A 18 14.58 4.41 -2.50
CA CYS A 18 13.12 4.27 -2.42
C CYS A 18 12.63 4.04 -0.99
N GLU A 19 13.40 3.35 -0.16
CA GLU A 19 13.02 3.05 1.22
C GLU A 19 13.34 4.20 2.18
N THR A 20 14.51 4.84 2.01
CA THR A 20 15.07 5.77 3.01
C THR A 20 14.92 7.24 2.64
N GLU A 21 15.04 7.58 1.36
CA GLU A 21 15.10 8.97 0.88
C GLU A 21 13.77 9.43 0.28
N PHE A 22 12.92 8.50 -0.18
CA PHE A 22 11.64 8.86 -0.79
C PHE A 22 10.72 9.56 0.22
N PRO A 23 10.24 10.79 -0.06
CA PRO A 23 9.52 11.62 0.92
C PRO A 23 8.03 11.23 1.02
N ALA A 24 7.78 9.96 1.31
CA ALA A 24 6.44 9.34 1.35
C ALA A 24 5.46 10.12 2.24
N ARG A 25 5.93 10.53 3.42
CA ARG A 25 5.12 11.24 4.41
C ARG A 25 4.72 12.63 3.94
N GLN A 26 5.68 13.42 3.46
CA GLN A 26 5.47 14.78 3.01
C GLN A 26 4.51 14.80 1.80
N ILE A 27 4.65 13.85 0.88
CA ILE A 27 3.75 13.68 -0.27
C ILE A 27 2.34 13.31 0.21
N ALA A 28 2.21 12.35 1.14
CA ALA A 28 0.93 11.94 1.71
C ALA A 28 0.21 13.11 2.40
N GLU A 29 0.91 13.85 3.24
CA GLU A 29 0.37 15.03 3.91
C GLU A 29 -0.06 16.12 2.92
N TYR A 30 0.70 16.35 1.85
CA TYR A 30 0.36 17.33 0.83
C TYR A 30 -0.93 16.94 0.06
N LEU A 31 -1.04 15.68 -0.36
CA LEU A 31 -2.18 15.21 -1.17
C LEU A 31 -3.46 15.01 -0.35
N CYS A 32 -3.35 14.60 0.91
CA CYS A 32 -4.55 14.37 1.75
C CYS A 32 -5.23 15.67 2.20
N ARG A 33 -4.53 16.82 2.22
CA ARG A 33 -5.11 18.13 2.58
C ARG A 33 -6.30 18.56 1.69
N GLN A 34 -6.40 18.03 0.48
CA GLN A 34 -7.44 18.41 -0.49
C GLN A 34 -8.81 17.79 -0.20
N HIS A 35 -8.93 16.84 0.73
CA HIS A 35 -10.16 16.07 0.96
C HIS A 35 -10.71 16.40 2.36
N SER A 36 -11.58 17.40 2.47
CA SER A 36 -12.15 17.83 3.77
C SER A 36 -13.49 17.17 4.11
N ASP A 37 -14.22 16.64 3.12
CA ASP A 37 -15.52 16.00 3.31
C ASP A 37 -15.37 14.60 3.93
N PRO A 38 -16.01 14.31 5.08
CA PRO A 38 -15.99 13.00 5.70
C PRO A 38 -16.38 11.84 4.77
N ALA A 39 -17.38 12.01 3.90
CA ALA A 39 -17.83 10.93 3.00
C ALA A 39 -16.75 10.58 1.96
N GLU A 40 -16.08 11.60 1.43
CA GLU A 40 -14.97 11.43 0.49
C GLU A 40 -13.74 10.81 1.17
N GLN A 41 -13.50 11.12 2.45
CA GLN A 41 -12.42 10.49 3.20
C GLN A 41 -12.62 9.00 3.44
N TYR A 42 -13.84 8.54 3.74
CA TYR A 42 -14.14 7.11 3.87
C TYR A 42 -13.88 6.38 2.55
N ARG A 43 -14.41 6.89 1.45
CA ARG A 43 -14.18 6.34 0.11
C ARG A 43 -12.68 6.32 -0.23
N ARG A 44 -11.96 7.39 0.11
CA ARG A 44 -10.52 7.48 -0.12
C ARG A 44 -9.75 6.44 0.70
N LYS A 45 -10.14 6.18 1.95
CA LYS A 45 -9.55 5.11 2.78
C LYS A 45 -9.70 3.75 2.11
N GLU A 46 -10.89 3.43 1.60
CA GLU A 46 -11.14 2.17 0.88
C GLU A 46 -10.27 2.04 -0.37
N LEU A 47 -10.19 3.10 -1.18
CA LEU A 47 -9.34 3.13 -2.38
C LEU A 47 -7.86 2.92 -2.05
N ILE A 48 -7.37 3.54 -0.97
CA ILE A 48 -5.99 3.35 -0.52
C ILE A 48 -5.75 1.89 -0.11
N LEU A 49 -6.65 1.29 0.67
CA LEU A 49 -6.53 -0.11 1.09
C LEU A 49 -6.56 -1.08 -0.10
N ALA A 50 -7.48 -0.88 -1.04
CA ALA A 50 -7.56 -1.67 -2.27
C ALA A 50 -6.27 -1.56 -3.09
N THR A 51 -5.74 -0.34 -3.24
CA THR A 51 -4.48 -0.11 -3.95
C THR A 51 -3.32 -0.82 -3.26
N LYS A 52 -3.24 -0.75 -1.92
CA LYS A 52 -2.19 -1.44 -1.14
C LYS A 52 -2.20 -2.95 -1.34
N GLN A 53 -3.39 -3.55 -1.50
CA GLN A 53 -3.55 -4.97 -1.72
C GLN A 53 -3.03 -5.37 -3.11
N ILE A 54 -3.48 -4.69 -4.16
CA ILE A 54 -3.08 -5.00 -5.53
C ILE A 54 -1.58 -4.79 -5.75
N THR A 55 -1.00 -3.71 -5.20
CA THR A 55 0.45 -3.49 -5.31
C THR A 55 1.24 -4.56 -4.57
N LYS A 56 0.74 -5.04 -3.41
CA LYS A 56 1.37 -6.12 -2.65
C LYS A 56 1.36 -7.45 -3.40
N GLU A 57 0.25 -7.80 -4.05
CA GLU A 57 0.15 -9.01 -4.87
C GLU A 57 1.18 -9.02 -6.01
N LEU A 58 1.34 -7.88 -6.70
CA LEU A 58 2.35 -7.75 -7.74
C LEU A 58 3.78 -7.85 -7.17
N MET A 59 4.06 -7.19 -6.04
CA MET A 59 5.36 -7.31 -5.37
C MET A 59 5.67 -8.77 -5.00
N ASP A 60 4.70 -9.50 -4.49
CA ASP A 60 4.88 -10.88 -4.05
C ASP A 60 5.16 -11.82 -5.23
N LEU A 61 4.49 -11.62 -6.37
CA LEU A 61 4.79 -12.34 -7.61
C LEU A 61 6.20 -12.01 -8.11
N LEU A 62 6.59 -10.74 -8.14
CA LEU A 62 7.94 -10.34 -8.59
C LEU A 62 9.04 -10.84 -7.65
N ASN A 63 8.79 -10.93 -6.34
CA ASN A 63 9.74 -11.50 -5.37
C ASN A 63 9.91 -13.02 -5.53
N GLN A 64 8.96 -13.69 -6.18
CA GLN A 64 9.04 -15.10 -6.56
C GLN A 64 9.74 -15.31 -7.91
N ASP A 65 10.12 -14.24 -8.61
CA ASP A 65 10.90 -14.35 -9.84
C ASP A 65 12.23 -15.08 -9.55
N ARG A 66 12.42 -16.21 -10.25
CA ARG A 66 13.64 -17.03 -10.20
C ARG A 66 14.32 -17.07 -11.57
N SER A 67 14.25 -15.96 -12.31
CA SER A 67 14.96 -15.80 -13.58
C SER A 67 16.46 -16.01 -13.37
N PRO A 68 17.12 -16.84 -14.19
CA PRO A 68 18.56 -17.07 -14.05
C PRO A 68 19.32 -15.78 -14.35
N LEU A 69 20.00 -15.24 -13.34
CA LEU A 69 20.88 -14.08 -13.49
C LEU A 69 22.34 -14.54 -13.32
N CYS A 70 23.21 -14.14 -14.25
CA CYS A 70 24.61 -14.57 -14.28
C CYS A 70 24.77 -16.11 -14.25
N ASN A 71 25.63 -16.65 -13.39
CA ASN A 71 25.83 -18.10 -13.21
C ASN A 71 24.85 -18.76 -12.22
N THR A 72 23.85 -18.02 -11.72
CA THR A 72 22.86 -18.59 -10.79
C THR A 72 21.72 -19.26 -11.57
N ARG A 73 21.36 -20.48 -11.15
CA ARG A 73 20.24 -21.25 -11.72
C ARG A 73 19.31 -21.72 -10.59
N PRO A 74 18.56 -20.80 -9.98
CA PRO A 74 17.62 -21.17 -8.93
C PRO A 74 16.54 -22.10 -9.48
N GLN A 75 15.97 -22.93 -8.59
CA GLN A 75 14.82 -23.78 -8.94
C GLN A 75 13.62 -22.89 -9.26
N ILE A 76 13.02 -23.09 -10.44
CA ILE A 76 11.83 -22.36 -10.88
C ILE A 76 10.64 -22.82 -10.02
N ILE A 77 9.97 -21.85 -9.40
CA ILE A 77 8.78 -22.07 -8.55
C ILE A 77 7.49 -21.55 -9.18
N LEU A 78 7.61 -20.58 -10.10
CA LEU A 78 6.48 -20.01 -10.82
C LEU A 78 6.07 -20.90 -11.99
N GLU A 79 4.81 -20.75 -12.43
CA GLU A 79 4.32 -21.40 -13.63
C GLU A 79 5.23 -21.06 -14.85
N PRO A 80 5.57 -22.03 -15.71
CA PRO A 80 6.46 -21.78 -16.86
C PRO A 80 6.01 -20.65 -17.79
N SER A 81 4.69 -20.43 -17.93
CA SER A 81 4.15 -19.34 -18.75
C SER A 81 4.54 -17.97 -18.20
N ILE A 82 4.41 -17.74 -16.89
CA ILE A 82 4.77 -16.48 -16.23
C ILE A 82 6.29 -16.33 -16.12
N GLN A 83 6.99 -17.38 -15.69
CA GLN A 83 8.46 -17.33 -15.54
C GLN A 83 9.16 -16.98 -16.85
N ARG A 84 8.66 -17.45 -18.00
CA ARG A 84 9.21 -17.09 -19.32
C ARG A 84 9.19 -15.58 -19.57
N HIS A 85 8.07 -14.91 -19.28
CA HIS A 85 7.93 -13.47 -19.49
C HIS A 85 8.84 -12.68 -18.54
N LEU A 86 8.90 -13.08 -17.26
CA LEU A 86 9.80 -12.47 -16.28
C LEU A 86 11.27 -12.67 -16.63
N THR A 87 11.63 -13.84 -17.17
CA THR A 87 12.99 -14.12 -17.63
C THR A 87 13.37 -13.25 -18.81
N HIS A 88 12.48 -13.10 -19.79
CA HIS A 88 12.70 -12.21 -20.93
C HIS A 88 12.88 -10.76 -20.47
N PHE A 89 12.04 -10.29 -19.56
CA PHE A 89 12.16 -8.95 -18.98
C PHE A 89 13.48 -8.77 -18.21
N SER A 90 13.87 -9.75 -17.39
CA SER A 90 15.15 -9.76 -16.67
C SER A 90 16.35 -9.71 -17.62
N LEU A 91 16.31 -10.44 -18.73
CA LEU A 91 17.38 -10.43 -19.73
C LEU A 91 17.52 -9.05 -20.40
N ILE A 92 16.40 -8.43 -20.81
CA ILE A 92 16.41 -7.10 -21.46
C ILE A 92 16.82 -6.00 -20.48
N THR A 93 16.39 -6.09 -19.22
CA THR A 93 16.71 -5.10 -18.18
C THR A 93 18.02 -5.38 -17.44
N HIS A 94 18.80 -6.37 -17.89
CA HIS A 94 20.04 -6.80 -17.25
C HIS A 94 19.89 -7.16 -15.76
N GLY A 95 18.72 -7.67 -15.36
CA GLY A 95 18.40 -8.06 -13.97
C GLY A 95 18.03 -6.90 -13.05
N PHE A 96 18.06 -5.66 -13.52
CA PHE A 96 17.65 -4.49 -12.73
C PHE A 96 16.12 -4.36 -12.63
N GLY A 97 15.39 -4.75 -13.67
CA GLY A 97 13.97 -4.40 -13.84
C GLY A 97 13.05 -4.88 -12.73
N SER A 98 13.00 -6.19 -12.46
CA SER A 98 12.08 -6.75 -11.45
C SER A 98 12.36 -6.18 -10.05
N PRO A 99 13.62 -6.14 -9.57
CA PRO A 99 13.96 -5.48 -8.30
C PRO A 99 13.60 -3.98 -8.25
N ALA A 100 13.80 -3.24 -9.35
CA ALA A 100 13.46 -1.82 -9.41
C ALA A 100 11.95 -1.59 -9.29
N ILE A 101 11.13 -2.43 -9.94
CA ILE A 101 9.67 -2.35 -9.80
C ILE A 101 9.26 -2.65 -8.34
N VAL A 102 9.83 -3.67 -7.71
CA VAL A 102 9.57 -3.99 -6.30
C VAL A 102 9.96 -2.83 -5.38
N ALA A 103 11.12 -2.19 -5.62
CA ALA A 103 11.56 -1.01 -4.88
C ALA A 103 10.58 0.17 -5.02
N ALA A 104 10.15 0.48 -6.25
CA ALA A 104 9.18 1.54 -6.50
C ALA A 104 7.82 1.24 -5.84
N LEU A 105 7.36 -0.02 -5.90
CA LEU A 105 6.14 -0.44 -5.22
C LEU A 105 6.28 -0.35 -3.70
N THR A 106 7.46 -0.59 -3.14
CA THR A 106 7.74 -0.39 -1.71
C THR A 106 7.60 1.08 -1.31
N ALA A 107 8.16 2.01 -2.10
CA ALA A 107 7.98 3.43 -1.89
C ALA A 107 6.49 3.85 -1.95
N ILE A 108 5.72 3.29 -2.90
CA ILE A 108 4.27 3.49 -3.00
C ILE A 108 3.56 2.93 -1.75
N GLN A 109 3.93 1.73 -1.28
CA GLN A 109 3.34 1.15 -0.06
C GLN A 109 3.59 2.03 1.17
N ASN A 110 4.78 2.63 1.28
CA ASN A 110 5.10 3.58 2.35
C ASN A 110 4.23 4.83 2.24
N PHE A 111 4.10 5.42 1.04
CA PHE A 111 3.21 6.55 0.79
C PHE A 111 1.74 6.26 1.14
N LEU A 112 1.22 5.11 0.73
CA LEU A 112 -0.16 4.70 1.03
C LEU A 112 -0.35 4.50 2.54
N THR A 113 0.65 3.97 3.23
CA THR A 113 0.65 3.82 4.69
C THR A 113 0.63 5.16 5.41
N GLU A 114 1.46 6.12 5.00
CA GLU A 114 1.44 7.48 5.55
C GLU A 114 0.13 8.21 5.25
N SER A 115 -0.46 7.97 4.08
CA SER A 115 -1.78 8.52 3.71
C SER A 115 -2.88 8.01 4.65
N LEU A 116 -2.87 6.72 5.02
CA LEU A 116 -3.81 6.15 5.99
C LEU A 116 -3.62 6.77 7.39
N LYS A 117 -2.36 6.88 7.85
CA LYS A 117 -2.05 7.53 9.15
C LYS A 117 -2.57 8.98 9.20
N HIS A 118 -2.51 9.70 8.08
CA HIS A 118 -3.04 11.06 8.00
C HIS A 118 -4.57 11.09 8.12
N LEU A 119 -5.27 10.20 7.41
CA LEU A 119 -6.73 10.10 7.47
C LEU A 119 -7.22 9.74 8.89
N GLU A 120 -6.51 8.85 9.59
CA GLU A 120 -6.83 8.47 10.98
C GLU A 120 -6.64 9.61 11.99
N LYS A 121 -5.70 10.52 11.74
CA LYS A 121 -5.51 11.72 12.58
C LYS A 121 -6.60 12.77 12.36
N SER A 122 -7.09 12.91 11.14
CA SER A 122 -8.19 13.82 10.80
C SER A 122 -9.50 13.41 11.46
N PHE A 123 -9.65 12.12 11.78
CA PHE A 123 -10.81 11.55 12.48
C PHE A 123 -10.35 10.55 13.54
N PRO A 124 -10.00 10.98 14.77
CA PRO A 124 -9.92 10.04 15.88
C PRO A 124 -11.27 9.33 15.93
N SER A 125 -11.26 8.01 15.79
CA SER A 125 -12.49 7.23 15.68
C SER A 125 -13.47 7.63 16.78
N SER A 126 -14.62 8.19 16.40
CA SER A 126 -15.80 8.30 17.27
C SER A 126 -16.42 6.93 17.49
N ASN A 127 -15.60 5.95 17.90
CA ASN A 127 -16.05 4.62 18.31
C ASN A 127 -16.08 4.47 19.83
N SER A 128 -16.17 5.59 20.56
CA SER A 128 -16.56 5.62 21.96
C SER A 128 -18.08 5.74 22.07
N HIS A 129 -18.73 4.59 22.27
CA HIS A 129 -19.92 4.44 23.10
C HIS A 129 -21.21 5.17 22.66
N LEU A 130 -21.93 4.59 21.68
CA LEU A 130 -23.38 4.75 21.61
C LEU A 130 -24.05 3.65 22.45
N THR A 131 -23.99 3.76 23.78
CA THR A 131 -25.09 3.20 24.59
C THR A 131 -26.21 4.22 24.59
N VAL A 132 -27.26 3.86 23.85
CA VAL A 132 -28.59 4.43 23.89
C VAL A 132 -29.00 4.73 25.33
N THR A 133 -29.14 6.01 25.67
CA THR A 133 -30.01 6.47 26.75
C THR A 133 -31.45 6.47 26.23
N PRO A 134 -32.41 5.77 26.87
CA PRO A 134 -33.82 6.09 26.68
C PRO A 134 -34.24 7.07 27.77
N SER A 135 -34.33 8.35 27.41
CA SER A 135 -35.15 9.32 28.14
C SER A 135 -36.61 8.94 27.91
N ILE A 136 -37.29 8.44 28.94
CA ILE A 136 -38.74 8.25 28.92
C ILE A 136 -39.35 9.29 29.86
N ASP A 137 -39.81 10.39 29.27
CA ASP A 137 -40.66 11.38 29.93
C ASP A 137 -42.12 10.91 29.76
N LEU A 138 -42.71 10.39 30.83
CA LEU A 138 -44.13 10.01 30.90
C LEU A 138 -44.77 10.78 32.06
N LYS A 139 -45.13 12.03 31.76
CA LYS A 139 -46.05 12.81 32.58
C LYS A 139 -47.40 12.86 31.86
N ASN A 140 -48.35 12.05 32.32
CA ASN A 140 -49.79 12.33 32.30
C ASN A 140 -50.57 11.15 32.89
N LYS A 141 -51.10 11.34 34.10
CA LYS A 141 -52.34 10.69 34.57
C LYS A 141 -52.97 11.57 35.65
N ASP A 142 -53.79 12.50 35.19
CA ASP A 142 -54.93 13.00 35.95
C ASP A 142 -56.16 12.11 35.66
N MET A 143 -57.04 12.01 36.66
CA MET A 143 -58.40 11.44 36.68
C MET A 143 -58.60 9.96 37.06
N GLU A 144 -58.90 9.73 38.34
CA GLU A 144 -60.04 8.97 38.90
C GLU A 144 -59.88 8.96 40.44
N LYS A 145 -60.88 9.11 41.31
CA LYS A 145 -62.31 9.42 41.21
C LYS A 145 -62.78 9.73 42.65
N LYS A 146 -63.89 10.44 42.67
CA LYS A 146 -64.90 10.60 43.73
C LYS A 146 -65.17 9.33 44.55
#